data_AF-A0A2E7PH56-F1
#
_entry.id   AF-A0A2E7PH56-F1
#
_cell.length_a   1.000
_cell.length_b   1.000
_cell.length_c   1.000
_cell.angle_alpha   90.00
_cell.angle_beta   90.00
_cell.angle_gamma   90.00
#
_symmetry.space_group_name_H-M   'P 1'
#
loop_
_entity.id
_entity.type
_entity.pdbx_description
1 polymer ?
#
loop_
_entity_poly.entity_id
_entity_poly.type
_entity_poly.pdbx_seq_one_letter_code
_entity_poly.pdbx_strand_id
1 'polypeptide(L)'
;IDCLSGDIERYAAANGLEYTVTDKVAKGAFQTLLGGDRDAHDDIIVAAAETATDCDSLLLGQFSMGLVHRKITPVAGRPVLTAPHTAVAKMRVLLAA
;
A
#
# COMPACT_ATOMS: atom_id res chain seq x y z
N ILE A 1 7.95 -9.06 4.40
CA ILE A 1 8.02 -7.70 3.79
C ILE A 1 9.06 -7.66 2.68
N ASP A 2 10.10 -8.47 2.81
CA ASP A 2 11.29 -8.56 1.97
C ASP A 2 11.01 -8.67 0.47
N CYS A 3 9.99 -9.43 0.06
CA CYS A 3 9.61 -9.52 -1.36
C CYS A 3 9.18 -8.17 -1.94
N LEU A 4 8.36 -7.39 -1.23
CA LEU A 4 7.88 -6.10 -1.71
C LEU A 4 9.00 -5.06 -1.70
N SER A 5 9.77 -5.01 -0.61
CA SER A 5 10.89 -4.07 -0.50
C SER A 5 11.96 -4.34 -1.56
N GLY A 6 12.27 -5.61 -1.84
CA GLY A 6 13.21 -6.00 -2.90
C GLY A 6 12.72 -5.65 -4.30
N ASP A 7 11.40 -5.71 -4.56
CA ASP A 7 10.83 -5.25 -5.84
C ASP A 7 10.96 -3.74 -6.03
N ILE A 8 10.76 -2.95 -4.96
CA ILE A 8 10.94 -1.49 -4.97
C ILE A 8 12.40 -1.15 -5.25
N GLU A 9 13.33 -1.77 -4.53
CA GLU A 9 14.78 -1.57 -4.69
C GLU A 9 15.24 -1.86 -6.12
N ARG A 10 14.87 -3.03 -6.65
CA ARG A 10 15.21 -3.44 -8.00
C ARG A 10 14.68 -2.46 -9.05
N TYR A 11 13.43 -2.00 -8.90
CA TYR A 11 12.83 -1.04 -9.82
C TYR A 11 13.52 0.32 -9.74
N ALA A 12 13.78 0.82 -8.53
CA ALA A 12 14.46 2.09 -8.32
C ALA A 12 15.88 2.09 -8.90
N ALA A 13 16.66 1.05 -8.63
CA ALA A 13 18.01 0.88 -9.17
C ALA A 13 18.02 0.86 -10.71
N ALA A 14 17.08 0.15 -11.33
CA ALA A 14 16.98 0.07 -12.78
C ALA A 14 16.58 1.41 -13.45
N ASN A 15 16.04 2.37 -12.70
CA ASN A 15 15.56 3.66 -13.20
C ASN A 15 16.31 4.86 -12.60
N GLY A 16 17.36 4.64 -11.80
CA GLY A 16 18.11 5.71 -11.15
C GLY A 16 17.28 6.57 -10.20
N LEU A 17 16.30 5.97 -9.51
CA LEU A 17 15.42 6.67 -8.58
C LEU A 17 15.94 6.55 -7.15
N GLU A 18 15.90 7.67 -6.42
CA GLU A 18 16.13 7.68 -4.97
C GLU A 18 14.81 7.51 -4.22
N TYR A 19 14.84 6.78 -3.11
CA TYR A 19 13.66 6.54 -2.29
C TYR A 19 14.04 6.28 -0.83
N THR A 20 13.07 6.49 0.06
CA THR A 20 13.11 5.99 1.45
C THR A 20 11.89 5.11 1.67
N VAL A 21 12.09 3.93 2.28
CA VAL A 21 11.00 3.03 2.66
C VAL A 21 11.02 2.84 4.16
N THR A 22 9.89 3.11 4.79
CA THR A 22 9.60 2.75 6.17
C THR A 22 8.48 1.73 6.16
N ASP A 23 8.73 0.56 6.73
CA ASP A 23 7.71 -0.45 6.85
C ASP A 23 6.86 -0.32 8.11
N LYS A 24 5.59 -0.71 7.99
CA LYS A 24 4.69 -0.84 9.13
C LYS A 24 3.81 -2.06 8.95
N VAL A 25 3.85 -2.96 9.93
CA VAL A 25 3.00 -4.14 9.95
C VAL A 25 1.73 -3.84 10.76
N ALA A 26 0.57 -3.95 10.11
CA ALA A 26 -0.74 -3.96 10.76
C ALA A 26 -0.93 -5.31 11.49
N LYS A 27 -0.32 -5.44 12.67
CA LYS A 27 -0.29 -6.69 13.44
C LYS A 27 -1.70 -7.21 13.69
N GLY A 28 -1.91 -8.50 13.45
CA GLY A 28 -3.20 -9.16 13.66
C GLY A 28 -4.20 -9.02 12.50
N ALA A 29 -4.03 -8.05 11.60
CA ALA A 29 -5.00 -7.81 10.53
C ALA A 29 -5.23 -9.08 9.68
N PHE A 30 -4.15 -9.71 9.22
CA PHE A 30 -4.26 -10.91 8.38
C PHE A 30 -4.88 -12.10 9.13
N GLN A 31 -4.55 -12.27 10.42
CA GLN A 31 -5.17 -13.31 11.25
C GLN A 31 -6.67 -13.07 11.42
N THR A 32 -7.09 -11.84 11.68
CA THR A 32 -8.50 -11.44 11.76
C THR A 32 -9.24 -11.74 10.46
N LEU A 33 -8.61 -11.46 9.32
CA LEU A 33 -9.16 -11.81 8.01
C LEU A 33 -9.31 -13.33 7.83
N LEU A 34 -8.31 -14.12 8.24
CA LEU A 34 -8.39 -15.58 8.19
C LEU A 34 -9.51 -16.13 9.09
N GLY A 35 -9.86 -15.41 10.16
CA GLY A 35 -11.03 -15.69 11.00
C GLY A 35 -12.38 -15.33 10.36
N GLY A 36 -12.39 -14.73 9.17
CA GLY A 36 -13.60 -14.36 8.44
C GLY A 36 -14.12 -12.94 8.72
N ASP A 37 -13.47 -12.19 9.61
CA ASP A 37 -13.89 -10.83 9.95
C ASP A 37 -13.16 -9.80 9.07
N ARG A 38 -13.76 -9.50 7.92
CA ARG A 38 -13.23 -8.51 6.97
C ARG A 38 -13.23 -7.10 7.55
N ASP A 39 -14.29 -6.72 8.25
CA ASP A 39 -14.44 -5.34 8.72
C ASP A 39 -13.43 -5.04 9.83
N ALA A 40 -13.25 -5.95 10.80
CA ALA A 40 -12.20 -5.78 11.80
C ALA A 40 -10.79 -5.83 11.20
N HIS A 41 -10.55 -6.64 10.16
CA HIS A 41 -9.30 -6.59 9.39
C HIS A 41 -9.05 -5.20 8.81
N ASP A 42 -10.07 -4.61 8.18
CA ASP A 42 -9.97 -3.29 7.55
C ASP A 42 -9.73 -2.19 8.60
N ASP A 43 -10.40 -2.25 9.75
CA ASP A 43 -10.25 -1.29 10.85
C ASP A 43 -8.81 -1.28 11.41
N ILE A 44 -8.20 -2.45 11.57
CA ILE A 44 -6.80 -2.57 12.01
C ILE A 44 -5.86 -1.89 11.00
N ILE A 45 -6.13 -2.03 9.70
CA ILE A 45 -5.32 -1.41 8.65
C ILE A 45 -5.50 0.10 8.64
N VAL A 46 -6.74 0.60 8.78
CA VAL A 46 -7.02 2.04 8.84
C VAL A 46 -6.28 2.66 10.03
N ALA A 47 -6.37 2.07 11.22
CA ALA A 47 -5.64 2.55 12.39
C ALA A 47 -4.12 2.54 12.19
N ALA A 48 -3.57 1.52 11.50
CA ALA A 48 -2.15 1.49 11.14
C ALA A 48 -1.78 2.59 10.13
N ALA A 49 -2.64 2.87 9.16
CA ALA A 49 -2.44 3.90 8.14
C ALA A 49 -2.49 5.33 8.70
N GLU A 50 -3.33 5.59 9.70
CA GLU A 50 -3.45 6.89 10.38
C GLU A 50 -2.18 7.28 11.15
N THR A 51 -1.39 6.29 11.56
CA THR A 51 -0.14 6.49 12.30
C THR A 51 1.10 6.47 11.39
N ALA A 52 0.92 6.29 10.08
CA ALA A 52 1.99 6.29 9.08
C ALA A 52 1.94 7.62 8.29
N THR A 53 2.30 8.72 8.95
CA THR A 53 2.16 10.08 8.41
C THR A 53 3.45 10.67 7.85
N ASP A 54 4.61 10.16 8.27
CA ASP A 54 5.93 10.64 7.83
C ASP A 54 6.33 10.03 6.48
N CYS A 55 5.53 10.29 5.45
CA CYS A 55 5.82 9.88 4.08
C CYS A 55 5.02 10.69 3.05
N ASP A 56 5.56 10.80 1.84
CA ASP A 56 4.88 11.47 0.72
C ASP A 56 3.92 10.53 -0.02
N SER A 57 3.88 9.25 0.33
CA SER A 57 2.98 8.24 -0.25
C SER A 57 2.84 7.04 0.67
N LEU A 58 1.63 6.50 0.82
CA LEU A 58 1.36 5.31 1.62
C LEU A 58 0.98 4.13 0.72
N LEU A 59 1.81 3.09 0.68
CA LEU A 59 1.52 1.87 -0.08
C LEU A 59 0.88 0.79 0.81
N LEU A 60 -0.30 0.31 0.43
CA LEU A 60 -0.88 -0.90 1.05
C LEU A 60 -0.28 -2.14 0.40
N GLY A 61 0.65 -2.77 1.11
CA GLY A 61 1.57 -3.78 0.57
C GLY A 61 1.02 -5.21 0.41
N GLN A 62 -0.25 -5.46 0.75
CA GLN A 62 -0.85 -6.79 0.66
C GLN A 62 -2.16 -6.76 -0.14
N PHE A 63 -2.38 -7.78 -0.97
CA PHE A 63 -3.55 -7.88 -1.85
C PHE A 63 -4.89 -7.75 -1.10
N SER A 64 -5.01 -8.35 0.09
CA SER A 64 -6.22 -8.27 0.91
C SER A 64 -6.61 -6.84 1.31
N MET A 65 -5.66 -5.91 1.25
CA MET A 65 -5.84 -4.49 1.61
C MET A 65 -6.32 -3.65 0.43
N GLY A 66 -6.47 -4.21 -0.78
CA GLY A 66 -6.68 -3.45 -2.02
C GLY A 66 -7.91 -2.52 -2.01
N LEU A 67 -8.95 -2.88 -1.26
CA LEU A 67 -10.17 -2.05 -1.11
C LEU A 67 -10.12 -1.10 0.10
N VAL A 68 -9.20 -1.31 1.04
CA VAL A 68 -9.12 -0.56 2.29
C VAL A 68 -8.73 0.90 2.08
N HIS A 69 -8.05 1.22 0.95
CA HIS A 69 -7.73 2.61 0.60
C HIS A 69 -8.96 3.54 0.59
N ARG A 70 -10.17 3.00 0.35
CA ARG A 70 -11.42 3.78 0.37
C ARG A 70 -11.90 4.14 1.77
N LYS A 71 -11.45 3.40 2.78
CA LYS A 71 -11.77 3.59 4.20
C LYS A 71 -10.74 4.49 4.91
N ILE A 72 -9.58 4.75 4.30
CA ILE A 72 -8.53 5.58 4.89
C ILE A 72 -8.84 7.06 4.63
N THR A 73 -8.81 7.86 5.70
CA THR A 73 -8.97 9.31 5.63
C THR A 73 -7.91 9.93 4.71
N PRO A 74 -8.30 10.70 3.68
CA PRO A 74 -7.35 11.36 2.80
C PRO A 74 -6.46 12.33 3.56
N VAL A 75 -5.15 12.29 3.29
CA VAL A 75 -4.19 13.29 3.77
C VAL A 75 -3.60 14.01 2.57
N ALA A 76 -3.69 15.35 2.59
CA ALA A 76 -3.17 16.17 1.51
C ALA A 76 -1.66 15.93 1.32
N GLY A 77 -1.23 15.74 0.07
CA GLY A 77 0.16 15.45 -0.26
C GLY A 77 0.60 14.00 -0.04
N ARG A 78 -0.26 13.12 0.49
CA ARG A 78 0.08 11.71 0.78
C ARG A 78 -0.95 10.75 0.17
N PRO A 79 -0.88 10.46 -1.15
CA PRO A 79 -1.78 9.49 -1.77
C PRO A 79 -1.62 8.10 -1.15
N VAL A 80 -2.74 7.38 -1.08
CA VAL A 80 -2.75 5.96 -0.72
C VAL A 80 -2.70 5.12 -2.00
N LEU A 81 -1.67 4.31 -2.13
CA LEU A 81 -1.40 3.48 -3.28
C LEU A 81 -1.76 2.02 -2.97
N THR A 82 -2.30 1.33 -3.97
CA THR A 82 -2.51 -0.12 -3.92
C THR A 82 -2.05 -0.73 -5.25
N ALA A 83 -1.49 -1.94 -5.20
CA ALA A 83 -1.04 -2.65 -6.40
C ALA A 83 -2.09 -2.72 -7.53
N PRO A 84 -3.37 -3.06 -7.29
CA PRO A 84 -4.36 -3.10 -8.38
C PRO A 84 -4.60 -1.73 -9.02
N HIS A 85 -4.68 -0.65 -8.22
CA HIS A 85 -4.94 0.68 -8.76
C HIS A 85 -3.75 1.22 -9.57
N THR A 86 -2.52 1.05 -9.07
CA THR A 86 -1.32 1.50 -9.77
C THR A 86 -1.04 0.69 -11.03
N ALA A 87 -1.32 -0.62 -11.01
CA ALA A 87 -1.21 -1.47 -12.21
C ALA A 87 -2.17 -1.02 -13.31
N VAL A 88 -3.45 -0.78 -12.99
CA VAL A 88 -4.43 -0.28 -13.96
C VAL A 88 -4.05 1.09 -14.49
N ALA A 89 -3.60 2.00 -13.63
CA ALA A 89 -3.14 3.32 -14.05
C ALA A 89 -1.98 3.21 -15.06
N LYS A 90 -0.98 2.37 -14.79
CA LYS A 90 0.14 2.11 -15.71
C LYS A 90 -0.31 1.49 -17.03
N MET A 91 -1.19 0.49 -16.98
CA MET A 91 -1.72 -0.16 -18.20
C MET A 91 -2.47 0.83 -19.09
N ARG A 92 -3.28 1.73 -18.51
CA ARG A 92 -3.98 2.76 -19.28
C ARG A 92 -3.04 3.69 -20.03
N VAL A 93 -1.90 4.05 -19.44
CA VAL A 93 -0.87 4.87 -20.10
C VAL A 93 -0.23 4.10 -21.25
N LEU A 94 0.15 2.84 -21.02
CA LEU A 94 0.80 2.01 -22.03
C LEU A 94 -0.10 1.66 -23.22
N LEU A 95 -1.41 1.54 -22.99
CA LEU A 95 -2.39 1.22 -24.04
C LEU A 95 -2.89 2.46 -24.80
N ALA A 96 -2.67 3.65 -24.26
CA ALA A 96 -2.99 4.91 -24.93
C ALA A 96 -1.83 5.47 -25.77
N ALA A 97 -0.66 4.83 -25.70
CA ALA A 97 0.51 5.06 -26.55
C ALA A 97 0.46 4.19 -27.80
#